data_AF-A0A239A5J3-F1
#
_entry.id   AF-A0A239A5J3-F1
#
_cell.length_a   1.000
_cell.length_b   1.000
_cell.length_c   1.000
_cell.angle_alpha   90.00
_cell.angle_beta   90.00
_cell.angle_gamma   90.00
#
_symmetry.space_group_name_H-M   'P 1'
#
loop_
_entity.id
_entity.type
_entity.pdbx_description
1 polymer ?
#
loop_
_entity_poly.entity_id
_entity_poly.type
_entity_poly.pdbx_seq_one_letter_code
_entity_poly.pdbx_strand_id
1 'polypeptide(L)'
;MDNLLYFLFLLSYHIFLQTLPFHFCNFAPNSFPLDKKTIAVDFDGTIVSNAYPDIGKPLLFAFDTLKKLQNEGHLLILWTYRSGEKLDEAVNFCKKNGITFYAVNKSYPEEEMSTKISRKINADLFIDDRNIGGMMGWGEIYHLLIGEKNMSKRPHLQTKKTKKGLLSRIEEMFKDQNDTDV
;
A
#
# COMPACT_ATOMS: atom_id res chain seq x y z
N MET A 1 51.11 -21.24 24.98
CA MET A 1 50.31 -21.05 23.76
C MET A 1 48.82 -21.25 24.01
N ASP A 2 47.99 -20.29 24.44
CA ASP A 2 48.14 -19.21 25.41
C ASP A 2 46.74 -18.79 25.87
N ASN A 3 46.32 -19.24 27.05
CA ASN A 3 45.12 -18.72 27.73
C ASN A 3 45.19 -17.19 27.92
N LEU A 4 46.39 -16.63 27.93
CA LEU A 4 46.63 -15.18 27.97
C LEU A 4 46.19 -14.48 26.68
N LEU A 5 46.36 -15.11 25.51
CA LEU A 5 45.94 -14.54 24.23
C LEU A 5 44.41 -14.52 24.10
N TYR A 6 43.74 -15.57 24.60
CA TYR A 6 42.28 -15.64 24.65
C TYR A 6 41.71 -14.61 25.63
N PHE A 7 42.37 -14.40 26.78
CA PHE A 7 41.96 -13.39 27.74
C PHE A 7 42.16 -11.97 27.23
N LEU A 8 43.25 -11.70 26.51
CA LEU A 8 43.48 -10.42 25.84
C LEU A 8 42.51 -10.18 24.69
N PHE A 9 42.13 -11.22 23.94
CA PHE A 9 41.09 -11.14 22.92
C PHE A 9 39.73 -10.78 23.54
N LEU A 10 39.34 -11.45 24.63
CA LEU A 10 38.09 -11.14 25.35
C LEU A 10 38.10 -9.74 25.99
N LEU A 11 39.22 -9.30 26.57
CA LEU A 11 39.35 -7.94 27.11
C LEU A 11 39.21 -6.89 25.99
N SER A 12 39.83 -7.13 24.83
CA SER A 12 39.74 -6.21 23.69
C SER A 12 38.32 -6.12 23.13
N TYR A 13 37.58 -7.23 23.10
CA TYR A 13 36.19 -7.26 22.66
C TYR A 13 35.28 -6.56 23.68
N HIS A 14 35.56 -6.71 24.97
CA HIS A 14 34.79 -6.07 26.03
C HIS A 14 35.00 -4.55 26.06
N ILE A 15 36.22 -4.08 25.82
CA ILE A 15 36.54 -2.64 25.73
C ILE A 15 35.94 -2.04 24.44
N PHE A 16 35.97 -2.77 23.32
CA PHE A 16 35.38 -2.32 22.05
C PHE A 16 33.86 -2.09 22.14
N LEU A 17 33.14 -2.93 22.91
CA LEU A 17 31.71 -2.77 23.16
C LEU A 17 31.36 -1.58 24.07
N GLN A 18 32.31 -1.12 24.90
CA GLN A 18 32.09 0.02 25.82
C GLN A 18 32.43 1.39 25.21
N THR A 19 33.13 1.43 24.08
CA THR A 19 33.54 2.68 23.41
C THR A 19 32.71 3.06 22.19
N LEU A 20 31.71 2.25 21.80
CA LEU A 20 30.79 2.65 20.74
C LEU A 20 29.86 3.74 21.27
N PRO A 21 29.80 4.93 20.63
CA PRO A 21 28.91 5.99 21.06
C PRO A 21 27.47 5.47 21.02
N PHE A 22 26.81 5.53 22.17
CA PHE A 22 25.38 5.35 22.37
C PHE A 22 24.63 6.48 21.64
N HIS A 23 24.67 6.51 20.33
CA HIS A 23 23.81 7.35 19.51
C HIS A 23 23.44 6.59 18.25
N PHE A 24 22.12 6.49 18.03
CA PHE A 24 21.41 5.72 17.01
C PHE A 24 21.13 4.26 17.32
N CYS A 25 20.36 4.03 18.39
CA CYS A 25 19.28 3.06 18.29
C CYS A 25 18.12 3.45 19.22
N ASN A 26 17.23 4.33 18.74
CA ASN A 26 15.86 4.32 19.25
C ASN A 26 15.16 3.09 18.65
N PHE A 27 15.49 1.90 19.16
CA PHE A 27 14.65 0.72 18.94
C PHE A 27 13.42 0.90 19.84
N ALA A 28 12.33 1.38 19.26
CA ALA A 28 11.06 1.47 19.96
C ALA A 28 10.68 0.05 20.47
N PRO A 29 10.36 -0.12 21.77
CA PRO A 29 10.18 -1.43 22.40
C PRO A 29 8.88 -2.17 22.02
N ASN A 30 8.33 -1.93 20.82
CA ASN A 30 7.10 -2.56 20.32
C ASN A 30 7.23 -3.16 18.92
N SER A 31 8.43 -3.48 18.43
CA SER A 31 8.59 -4.22 17.17
C SER A 31 8.44 -5.72 17.42
N PHE A 32 7.23 -6.19 17.76
CA PHE A 32 6.89 -7.54 17.37
C PHE A 32 7.06 -7.61 15.84
N PRO A 33 7.70 -8.64 15.27
CA PRO A 33 7.75 -8.76 13.82
C PRO A 33 6.31 -8.69 13.32
N LEU A 34 6.00 -7.70 12.49
CA LEU A 34 4.75 -7.74 11.72
C LEU A 34 4.71 -9.13 11.10
N ASP A 35 3.63 -9.85 11.37
CA ASP A 35 3.40 -11.17 10.79
C ASP A 35 3.51 -11.00 9.27
N LYS A 36 4.61 -11.52 8.70
CA LYS A 36 4.96 -11.27 7.30
C LYS A 36 3.86 -11.86 6.43
N LYS A 37 3.32 -11.04 5.52
CA LYS A 37 2.23 -11.43 4.62
C LYS A 37 2.68 -11.49 3.18
N THR A 38 2.10 -12.43 2.46
CA THR A 38 2.05 -12.45 1.00
C THR A 38 0.79 -11.70 0.56
N ILE A 39 0.96 -10.64 -0.22
CA ILE A 39 -0.11 -9.72 -0.62
C ILE A 39 -0.19 -9.73 -2.14
N ALA A 40 -1.30 -10.23 -2.68
CA ALA A 40 -1.64 -10.12 -4.09
C ALA A 40 -2.23 -8.73 -4.36
N VAL A 41 -1.67 -8.02 -5.34
CA VAL A 41 -2.05 -6.64 -5.68
C VAL A 41 -2.42 -6.56 -7.15
N ASP A 42 -3.65 -6.18 -7.44
CA ASP A 42 -4.08 -5.88 -8.81
C ASP A 42 -3.38 -4.63 -9.39
N PHE A 43 -3.40 -4.49 -10.70
CA PHE A 43 -2.76 -3.39 -11.41
C PHE A 43 -3.74 -2.28 -11.82
N ASP A 44 -4.73 -2.60 -12.65
CA ASP A 44 -5.59 -1.64 -13.36
C ASP A 44 -6.80 -1.24 -12.53
N GLY A 45 -6.81 0.00 -12.02
CA GLY A 45 -7.79 0.44 -11.03
C GLY A 45 -7.24 0.38 -9.60
N THR A 46 -6.12 -0.32 -9.40
CA THR A 46 -5.53 -0.59 -8.08
C THR A 46 -4.19 0.13 -7.85
N ILE A 47 -3.18 -0.11 -8.70
CA ILE A 47 -1.89 0.61 -8.63
C ILE A 47 -1.94 1.87 -9.48
N VAL A 48 -2.58 1.77 -10.64
CA VAL A 48 -2.82 2.87 -11.58
C VAL A 48 -4.31 3.03 -11.82
N SER A 49 -4.74 4.17 -12.36
CA SER A 49 -6.11 4.33 -12.85
C SER A 49 -6.41 3.31 -13.95
N ASN A 50 -7.64 2.80 -14.02
CA ASN A 50 -8.01 1.88 -15.09
C ASN A 50 -7.97 2.58 -16.46
N ALA A 51 -7.06 2.14 -17.32
CA ALA A 51 -6.85 2.69 -18.67
C ALA A 51 -6.46 1.59 -19.68
N TYR A 52 -6.71 0.32 -19.36
CA TYR A 52 -6.35 -0.80 -20.21
C TYR A 52 -6.92 -0.61 -21.65
N PRO A 53 -6.13 -0.85 -22.72
CA PRO A 53 -4.85 -1.56 -22.75
C PRO A 53 -3.61 -0.74 -22.32
N ASP A 54 -3.74 0.58 -22.22
CA ASP A 54 -2.65 1.47 -21.82
C ASP A 54 -2.41 1.44 -20.31
N ILE A 55 -1.29 2.04 -19.87
CA ILE A 55 -1.02 2.21 -18.43
C ILE A 55 -1.61 3.53 -17.97
N GLY A 56 -2.47 3.47 -16.95
CA GLY A 56 -3.05 4.66 -16.34
C GLY A 56 -2.07 5.47 -15.48
N LYS A 57 -2.57 6.56 -14.91
CA LYS A 57 -1.78 7.36 -13.97
C LYS A 57 -1.66 6.63 -12.64
N PRO A 58 -0.50 6.66 -11.96
CA PRO A 58 -0.37 6.14 -10.60
C PRO A 58 -1.47 6.67 -9.67
N LEU A 59 -2.07 5.79 -8.88
CA LEU A 59 -2.97 6.22 -7.82
C LEU A 59 -2.18 6.86 -6.68
N LEU A 60 -2.82 7.81 -5.99
CA LEU A 60 -2.19 8.57 -4.92
C LEU A 60 -1.67 7.62 -3.82
N PHE A 61 -0.40 7.77 -3.46
CA PHE A 61 0.35 6.97 -2.48
C PHE A 61 0.53 5.48 -2.82
N ALA A 62 0.09 4.99 -3.98
CA ALA A 62 0.19 3.56 -4.32
C ALA A 62 1.62 3.03 -4.21
N PHE A 63 2.56 3.64 -4.92
CA PHE A 63 3.96 3.21 -4.91
C PHE A 63 4.66 3.42 -3.56
N ASP A 64 4.34 4.50 -2.84
CA ASP A 64 4.93 4.76 -1.53
C ASP A 64 4.48 3.70 -0.51
N THR A 65 3.18 3.37 -0.50
CA THR A 65 2.63 2.31 0.35
C THR A 65 3.21 0.96 -0.01
N LEU A 66 3.28 0.59 -1.29
CA LEU A 66 3.86 -0.69 -1.71
C LEU A 66 5.33 -0.80 -1.30
N LYS A 67 6.14 0.26 -1.47
CA LYS A 67 7.55 0.27 -1.03
C LYS A 67 7.64 0.08 0.48
N LYS A 68 6.77 0.75 1.23
CA LYS A 68 6.73 0.63 2.69
C LYS A 68 6.41 -0.80 3.13
N LEU A 69 5.43 -1.45 2.48
CA LEU A 69 5.12 -2.86 2.72
C LEU A 69 6.31 -3.78 2.39
N GLN A 70 7.03 -3.55 1.29
CA GLN A 70 8.25 -4.33 0.99
C GLN A 70 9.34 -4.12 2.03
N ASN A 71 9.56 -2.87 2.47
CA ASN A 71 10.55 -2.54 3.49
C ASN A 71 10.23 -3.16 4.86
N GLU A 72 8.94 -3.39 5.14
CA GLU A 72 8.46 -4.10 6.33
C GLU A 72 8.54 -5.63 6.19
N GLY A 73 8.99 -6.13 5.03
CA GLY A 73 9.25 -7.54 4.78
C GLY A 73 8.06 -8.32 4.22
N HIS A 74 6.99 -7.64 3.79
CA HIS A 74 5.89 -8.27 3.06
C HIS A 74 6.31 -8.67 1.65
N LEU A 75 5.77 -9.79 1.17
CA LEU A 75 5.98 -10.28 -0.19
C LEU A 75 4.82 -9.80 -1.05
N LEU A 76 5.12 -9.03 -2.10
CA LEU A 76 4.11 -8.53 -3.03
C LEU A 76 4.05 -9.39 -4.27
N ILE A 77 2.86 -9.88 -4.63
CA ILE A 77 2.60 -10.57 -5.88
C ILE A 77 1.80 -9.63 -6.79
N LEU A 78 2.29 -9.39 -8.01
CA LEU A 78 1.48 -8.71 -9.01
C LEU A 78 0.40 -9.68 -9.49
N TRP A 79 -0.87 -9.34 -9.25
CA TRP A 79 -2.02 -10.18 -9.56
C TRP A 79 -2.94 -9.48 -10.55
N THR A 80 -2.67 -9.63 -11.84
CA THR A 80 -3.36 -8.88 -12.90
C THR A 80 -3.82 -9.81 -14.01
N TYR A 81 -4.93 -9.46 -14.66
CA TYR A 81 -5.37 -10.18 -15.86
C TYR A 81 -4.53 -9.84 -17.11
N ARG A 82 -3.64 -8.84 -17.04
CA ARG A 82 -2.69 -8.54 -18.13
C ARG A 82 -1.84 -9.78 -18.44
N SER A 83 -1.54 -9.99 -19.72
CA SER A 83 -0.75 -11.12 -20.20
C SER A 83 0.14 -10.70 -21.39
N GLY A 84 1.16 -11.50 -21.69
CA GLY A 84 2.12 -11.25 -22.76
C GLY A 84 2.79 -9.87 -22.62
N GLU A 85 2.93 -9.16 -23.75
CA GLU A 85 3.58 -7.85 -23.79
C GLU A 85 2.96 -6.83 -22.81
N LYS A 86 1.64 -6.89 -22.59
CA LYS A 86 0.96 -5.99 -21.66
C LYS A 86 1.29 -6.26 -20.20
N LEU A 87 1.60 -7.51 -19.86
CA LEU A 87 2.12 -7.85 -18.55
C LEU A 87 3.55 -7.31 -18.37
N ASP A 88 4.39 -7.47 -19.38
CA ASP A 88 5.77 -6.98 -19.35
C ASP A 88 5.83 -5.45 -19.22
N GLU A 89 4.94 -4.73 -19.92
CA GLU A 89 4.78 -3.28 -19.77
C GLU A 89 4.45 -2.89 -18.33
N ALA A 90 3.48 -3.58 -17.69
CA ALA A 90 3.08 -3.31 -16.31
C ALA A 90 4.22 -3.62 -15.30
N VAL A 91 4.90 -4.76 -15.46
CA VAL A 91 6.06 -5.12 -14.63
C VAL A 91 7.16 -4.07 -14.75
N ASN A 92 7.51 -3.66 -15.98
CA ASN A 92 8.54 -2.65 -16.23
C ASN A 92 8.14 -1.28 -15.68
N PHE A 93 6.86 -0.91 -15.77
CA PHE A 93 6.36 0.33 -15.20
C PHE A 93 6.50 0.35 -13.67
N CYS A 94 6.12 -0.73 -12.99
CA CYS A 94 6.30 -0.85 -11.54
C CYS A 94 7.78 -0.83 -11.15
N LYS A 95 8.64 -1.52 -11.91
CA LYS A 95 10.09 -1.53 -11.69
C LYS A 95 10.71 -0.14 -11.81
N LYS A 96 10.34 0.63 -12.83
CA LYS A 96 10.77 2.04 -13.00
C LYS A 96 10.33 2.93 -11.85
N ASN A 97 9.20 2.62 -11.21
CA ASN A 97 8.69 3.31 -10.03
C ASN A 97 9.26 2.75 -8.71
N GLY A 98 10.19 1.80 -8.76
CA GLY A 98 10.90 1.27 -7.60
C GLY A 98 10.18 0.13 -6.87
N ILE A 99 9.30 -0.60 -7.55
CA ILE A 99 8.67 -1.82 -7.03
C ILE A 99 9.12 -3.02 -7.87
N THR A 100 9.68 -4.03 -7.21
CA THR A 100 9.95 -5.33 -7.82
C THR A 100 9.13 -6.38 -7.08
N PHE A 101 8.22 -7.05 -7.77
CA PHE A 101 7.35 -8.05 -7.16
C PHE A 101 8.11 -9.34 -6.84
N TYR A 102 7.69 -10.01 -5.77
CA TYR A 102 8.14 -11.35 -5.41
C TYR A 102 7.76 -12.36 -6.50
N ALA A 103 6.53 -12.30 -7.00
CA ALA A 103 6.08 -13.10 -8.14
C ALA A 103 5.07 -12.31 -8.98
N VAL A 104 4.86 -12.75 -10.22
CA VAL A 104 3.93 -12.10 -11.16
C VAL A 104 2.98 -13.17 -11.69
N ASN A 105 1.68 -13.01 -11.40
CA ASN A 105 0.62 -13.98 -11.74
C ASN A 105 0.94 -15.42 -11.34
N LYS A 106 1.69 -15.57 -10.24
CA LYS A 106 2.12 -16.84 -9.64
C LYS A 106 2.11 -16.73 -8.13
N SER A 107 1.85 -17.84 -7.44
CA SER A 107 1.92 -17.91 -5.97
C SER A 107 3.34 -17.78 -5.43
N TYR A 108 4.34 -18.16 -6.24
CA TYR A 108 5.77 -18.06 -5.93
C TYR A 108 6.59 -17.99 -7.25
N PRO A 109 7.84 -17.49 -7.24
CA PRO A 109 8.61 -17.21 -8.46
C PRO A 109 8.72 -18.41 -9.43
N GLU A 110 9.02 -19.58 -8.85
CA GLU A 110 9.27 -20.82 -9.58
C GLU A 110 8.01 -21.64 -9.90
N GLU A 111 6.80 -21.08 -9.70
CA GLU A 111 5.56 -21.81 -10.00
C GLU A 111 5.44 -22.08 -11.51
N GLU A 112 5.28 -23.36 -11.86
CA GLU A 112 5.08 -23.79 -13.25
C GLU A 112 3.59 -23.81 -13.58
N MET A 113 3.20 -23.03 -14.59
CA MET A 113 1.82 -23.02 -15.08
C MET A 113 1.46 -24.38 -15.67
N SER A 114 0.47 -25.05 -15.08
CA SER A 114 -0.06 -26.31 -15.60
C SER A 114 -1.56 -26.42 -15.37
N THR A 115 -2.23 -27.28 -16.13
CA THR A 115 -3.67 -27.56 -15.95
C THR A 115 -3.97 -28.38 -14.69
N LYS A 116 -2.95 -28.86 -13.99
CA LYS A 116 -3.07 -29.67 -12.77
C LYS A 116 -3.06 -28.84 -11.49
N ILE A 117 -2.67 -27.57 -11.58
CA ILE A 117 -2.64 -26.65 -10.44
C ILE A 117 -3.78 -25.63 -10.56
N SER A 118 -4.23 -25.12 -9.42
CA SER A 118 -5.23 -24.05 -9.38
C SER A 118 -4.69 -22.79 -10.04
N ARG A 119 -5.51 -22.11 -10.84
CA ARG A 119 -5.18 -20.78 -11.40
C ARG A 119 -5.20 -19.67 -10.35
N LYS A 120 -5.80 -19.91 -9.18
CA LYS A 120 -5.92 -18.91 -8.12
C LYS A 120 -4.58 -18.80 -7.38
N ILE A 121 -4.07 -17.57 -7.25
CA ILE A 121 -2.89 -17.24 -6.46
C ILE A 121 -3.13 -17.58 -4.98
N ASN A 122 -2.15 -18.22 -4.35
CA ASN A 122 -2.13 -18.40 -2.90
C ASN A 122 -1.45 -17.20 -2.22
N ALA A 123 -2.25 -16.36 -1.57
CA ALA A 123 -1.80 -15.18 -0.83
C ALA A 123 -2.64 -14.99 0.44
N ASP A 124 -2.09 -14.30 1.44
CA ASP A 124 -2.81 -13.99 2.68
C ASP A 124 -3.87 -12.91 2.46
N LEU A 125 -3.57 -11.94 1.57
CA LEU A 125 -4.37 -10.75 1.32
C LEU A 125 -4.46 -10.44 -0.18
N PHE A 126 -5.60 -9.88 -0.59
CA PHE A 126 -5.86 -9.44 -1.95
C PHE A 126 -6.29 -7.97 -1.94
N ILE A 127 -5.56 -7.13 -2.67
CA ILE A 127 -5.86 -5.71 -2.86
C ILE A 127 -6.29 -5.53 -4.32
N ASP A 128 -7.55 -5.17 -4.53
CA ASP A 128 -8.19 -5.11 -5.85
C ASP A 128 -9.34 -4.09 -5.82
N ASP A 129 -9.48 -3.31 -6.90
CA ASP A 129 -10.50 -2.28 -7.03
C ASP A 129 -11.93 -2.82 -7.15
N ARG A 130 -12.06 -4.09 -7.54
CA ARG A 130 -13.32 -4.80 -7.74
C ARG A 130 -13.78 -5.60 -6.52
N ASN A 131 -13.08 -5.49 -5.39
CA ASN A 131 -13.58 -6.05 -4.14
C ASN A 131 -14.97 -5.49 -3.80
N ILE A 132 -15.83 -6.28 -3.15
CA ILE A 132 -17.18 -5.83 -2.75
C ILE A 132 -17.03 -4.62 -1.82
N GLY A 133 -17.64 -3.49 -2.20
CA GLY A 133 -17.49 -2.21 -1.51
C GLY A 133 -16.43 -1.28 -2.11
N GLY A 134 -15.71 -1.72 -3.14
CA GLY A 134 -14.67 -0.97 -3.84
C GLY A 134 -13.35 -0.90 -3.07
N MET A 135 -12.36 -0.24 -3.68
CA MET A 135 -11.06 -0.01 -3.05
C MET A 135 -11.10 1.15 -2.05
N MET A 136 -10.52 0.94 -0.88
CA MET A 136 -10.13 2.04 0.02
C MET A 136 -8.92 2.79 -0.56
N GLY A 137 -8.69 4.02 -0.12
CA GLY A 137 -7.46 4.72 -0.47
C GLY A 137 -6.22 4.02 0.10
N TRP A 138 -5.08 4.07 -0.60
CA TRP A 138 -3.84 3.40 -0.21
C TRP A 138 -3.36 3.71 1.21
N GLY A 139 -3.56 4.94 1.69
CA GLY A 139 -3.26 5.29 3.08
C GLY A 139 -4.12 4.52 4.09
N GLU A 140 -5.41 4.35 3.81
CA GLU A 140 -6.33 3.60 4.69
C GLU A 140 -6.01 2.11 4.68
N ILE A 141 -5.70 1.56 3.50
CA ILE A 141 -5.21 0.19 3.35
C ILE A 141 -3.97 -0.01 4.23
N TYR A 142 -2.99 0.88 4.15
CA TYR A 142 -1.77 0.77 4.94
C TYR A 142 -2.06 0.74 6.45
N HIS A 143 -2.86 1.68 6.96
CA HIS A 143 -3.24 1.72 8.39
C HIS A 143 -3.99 0.46 8.85
N LEU A 144 -4.85 -0.11 7.98
CA LEU A 144 -5.55 -1.35 8.27
C LEU A 144 -4.57 -2.52 8.42
N LEU A 145 -3.57 -2.61 7.53
CA LEU A 145 -2.57 -3.69 7.53
C LEU A 145 -1.67 -3.66 8.75
N ILE A 146 -1.26 -2.48 9.22
CA ILE A 146 -0.40 -2.35 10.41
C ILE A 146 -1.18 -2.46 11.74
N GLY A 147 -2.50 -2.65 11.69
CA GLY A 147 -3.32 -2.88 12.87
C GLY A 147 -3.47 -1.68 13.79
N GLU A 148 -3.34 -0.45 13.27
CA GLU A 148 -3.61 0.75 14.06
C GLU A 148 -5.10 0.80 14.44
N LYS A 149 -5.42 0.30 15.63
CA LYS A 149 -6.75 0.33 16.28
C LYS A 149 -7.30 1.75 16.55
N ASN A 150 -6.69 2.81 16.02
CA ASN A 150 -7.01 4.20 16.36
C ASN A 150 -7.68 4.98 15.23
N MET A 151 -8.49 4.33 14.40
CA MET A 151 -9.35 5.03 13.43
C MET A 151 -10.75 5.39 13.98
N SER A 152 -10.98 5.29 15.29
CA SER A 152 -12.18 5.82 15.94
C SER A 152 -12.17 7.35 16.12
N LYS A 153 -11.15 8.05 15.61
CA LYS A 153 -11.10 9.52 15.58
C LYS A 153 -10.61 10.05 14.23
N ARG A 154 -11.37 9.84 13.16
CA ARG A 154 -11.41 10.86 12.10
C ARG A 154 -12.67 11.68 12.31
N PRO A 155 -12.59 13.02 12.36
CA PRO A 155 -13.80 13.83 12.34
C PRO A 155 -14.51 13.45 11.05
N HIS A 156 -15.80 13.14 11.16
CA HIS A 156 -16.70 13.10 10.02
C HIS A 156 -16.31 14.29 9.13
N LEU A 157 -15.78 14.01 7.93
CA LEU A 157 -15.76 15.02 6.88
C LEU A 157 -17.23 15.34 6.68
N GLN A 158 -17.72 16.31 7.45
CA GLN A 158 -18.97 16.96 7.20
C GLN A 158 -18.83 17.39 5.76
N THR A 159 -19.58 16.73 4.88
CA THR A 159 -19.91 17.28 3.59
C THR A 159 -20.34 18.70 3.91
N LYS A 160 -19.49 19.70 3.59
CA LYS A 160 -19.87 21.09 3.74
C LYS A 160 -21.11 21.21 2.88
N LYS A 161 -22.29 21.26 3.52
CA LYS A 161 -23.53 21.67 2.86
C LYS A 161 -23.15 22.94 2.11
N THR A 162 -23.14 22.85 0.79
CA THR A 162 -22.86 23.97 -0.09
C THR A 162 -23.73 25.12 0.38
N LYS A 163 -23.11 26.22 0.80
CA LYS A 163 -23.83 27.42 1.21
C LYS A 163 -24.81 27.75 0.09
N LYS A 164 -26.11 27.84 0.41
CA LYS A 164 -27.13 28.41 -0.47
C LYS A 164 -26.59 29.75 -0.99
N GLY A 165 -26.08 29.72 -2.21
CA GLY A 165 -25.44 30.85 -2.87
C GLY A 165 -26.25 31.19 -4.10
N LEU A 166 -26.42 32.50 -4.33
CA LEU A 166 -26.98 33.23 -5.46
C LEU A 166 -28.27 32.68 -6.11
N LEU A 167 -28.31 31.42 -6.53
CA LEU A 167 -29.45 30.75 -7.15
C LEU A 167 -30.71 30.76 -6.26
N SER A 168 -30.57 30.52 -4.95
CA SER A 168 -31.74 30.56 -4.06
C SER A 168 -32.33 31.96 -3.87
N ARG A 169 -31.54 33.02 -4.06
CA ARG A 169 -32.01 34.41 -4.04
C ARG A 169 -32.67 34.82 -5.35
N ILE A 170 -32.18 34.29 -6.46
CA ILE A 170 -32.79 34.50 -7.78
C ILE A 170 -34.16 33.81 -7.84
N GLU A 171 -34.28 32.60 -7.28
CA GLU A 171 -35.56 31.89 -7.17
C GLU A 171 -36.59 32.63 -6.30
N GLU A 172 -36.17 33.29 -5.21
CA GLU A 172 -37.04 34.15 -4.40
C GLU A 172 -37.46 35.42 -5.17
N MET A 173 -36.55 36.06 -5.90
CA MET A 173 -36.84 37.28 -6.68
C MET A 173 -37.82 37.07 -7.83
N PHE A 174 -37.85 35.87 -8.43
CA PHE A 174 -38.80 35.54 -9.50
C PHE A 174 -40.14 35.00 -8.99
N LYS A 175 -40.27 34.75 -7.68
CA LYS A 175 -41.53 34.30 -7.08
C LYS A 175 -42.51 35.45 -6.85
N ASP A 176 -41.99 36.65 -6.59
CA ASP A 176 -42.79 37.85 -6.30
C ASP A 176 -43.42 38.50 -7.56
N GLN A 177 -43.09 38.04 -8.77
CA GLN A 177 -43.68 38.57 -10.02
C GLN A 177 -44.88 37.77 -10.55
N ASN A 178 -45.25 36.64 -9.92
CA ASN A 178 -46.36 35.79 -10.37
C ASN A 178 -47.60 35.83 -9.45
N ASP A 179 -47.61 36.65 -8.40
CA ASP A 179 -48.72 36.73 -7.43
C ASP A 179 -49.55 38.03 -7.51
N THR A 180 -49.46 38.77 -8.62
CA THR A 180 -50.43 39.83 -8.96
C THR A 180 -51.04 39.55 -10.32
N ASP A 181 -51.94 38.57 -10.38
CA ASP A 181 -53.03 38.47 -11.37
C ASP A 181 -53.84 37.21 -11.06
N VAL A 182 -54.76 37.27 -10.08
CA VAL A 182 -56.15 36.75 -10.06
C VAL A 182 -56.86 37.31 -8.81
#